data_AF-A0A0D6M6D8-F1
#
_entry.id   AF-A0A0D6M6D8-F1
#
_cell.length_a   1.000
_cell.length_b   1.000
_cell.length_c   1.000
_cell.angle_alpha   90.00
_cell.angle_beta   90.00
_cell.angle_gamma   90.00
#
_symmetry.space_group_name_H-M   'P 1'
#
loop_
_entity.id
_entity.type
_entity.pdbx_description
1 polymer ?
#
loop_
_entity_poly.entity_id
_entity_poly.type
_entity_poly.pdbx_seq_one_letter_code
_entity_poly.pdbx_strand_id
1 'polypeptide(L)'
;MPTSRPNQRAIVSNPETIKAMGFSGMTDGVAMLTKAKENLMFTMSALSAEQRVALSQSKREFIEMCSFNGHECDIEEDFRLHVDPEFGNCFTFNYDVNNNYTSSRAGPMYGIRVLLFVNTSDYMSTSESAGVRLAIHSPTEYPFPDTFGYSAPVGFASSFGMKKVNFASSSEYRDCLERNIGSVGDFHHVTERMNCECKQRCTEIVHEVTFSASRWPSGATDVRELHRMYRIIECVLLREKKTHCGNHSLPICFKYEVNLL
;
A
#
# COMPACT_ATOMS: atom_id res chain seq x y z
N MET A 1 13.86 32.27 -29.52
CA MET A 1 12.56 32.60 -28.87
C MET A 1 12.51 31.89 -27.54
N PRO A 2 12.48 32.59 -26.40
CA PRO A 2 12.33 31.95 -25.11
C PRO A 2 10.86 31.54 -24.93
N THR A 3 10.60 30.23 -24.84
CA THR A 3 9.28 29.69 -24.50
C THR A 3 9.02 29.96 -23.03
N SER A 4 8.24 31.00 -22.72
CA SER A 4 7.70 31.23 -21.38
C SER A 4 6.89 29.99 -20.97
N ARG A 5 7.31 29.32 -19.89
CA ARG A 5 6.49 28.28 -19.25
C ARG A 5 5.12 28.90 -18.92
N PRO A 6 4.00 28.23 -19.23
CA PRO A 6 2.69 28.76 -18.88
C PRO A 6 2.66 29.01 -17.37
N ASN A 7 2.31 30.23 -17.01
CA ASN A 7 2.20 30.72 -15.65
C ASN A 7 1.29 29.74 -14.87
N GLN A 8 1.89 28.91 -14.01
CA GLN A 8 1.12 28.04 -13.11
C GLN A 8 0.30 28.97 -12.22
N ARG A 9 -0.99 29.14 -12.55
CA ARG A 9 -1.91 29.87 -11.68
C ARG A 9 -1.85 29.21 -10.30
N ALA A 10 -1.69 30.01 -9.26
CA ALA A 10 -1.78 29.52 -7.89
C ALA A 10 -3.11 28.76 -7.74
N ILE A 11 -3.02 27.46 -7.42
CA ILE A 11 -4.18 26.56 -7.28
C ILE A 11 -5.11 27.04 -6.16
N VAL A 12 -4.56 27.78 -5.19
CA VAL A 12 -5.28 28.35 -4.05
C VAL A 12 -4.99 29.85 -3.96
N SER A 13 -6.05 30.67 -4.08
CA SER A 13 -5.95 32.13 -4.06
C SER A 13 -6.58 32.78 -2.82
N ASN A 14 -7.26 32.01 -1.97
CA ASN A 14 -7.90 32.54 -0.77
C ASN A 14 -6.85 32.76 0.35
N PRO A 15 -6.69 33.99 0.87
CA PRO A 15 -5.68 34.33 1.87
C PRO A 15 -5.88 33.64 3.23
N GLU A 16 -7.11 33.32 3.62
CA GLU A 16 -7.39 32.55 4.84
C GLU A 16 -6.96 31.10 4.68
N THR A 17 -7.24 30.49 3.52
CA THR A 17 -6.81 29.13 3.19
C THR A 17 -5.28 29.02 3.12
N ILE A 18 -4.62 30.02 2.54
CA ILE A 18 -3.15 30.08 2.48
C ILE A 18 -2.54 30.09 3.89
N LYS A 19 -3.12 30.89 4.80
CA LYS A 19 -2.63 30.98 6.18
C LYS A 19 -2.95 29.72 6.99
N ALA A 20 -4.16 29.17 6.86
CA ALA A 20 -4.60 27.99 7.60
C ALA A 20 -3.89 26.71 7.16
N MET A 21 -3.63 26.54 5.86
CA MET A 21 -2.93 25.38 5.31
C MET A 21 -1.39 25.51 5.37
N GLY A 22 -0.87 26.66 5.81
CA GLY A 22 0.57 26.89 5.90
C GLY A 22 1.26 27.08 4.54
N PHE A 23 0.54 27.57 3.53
CA PHE A 23 1.08 27.83 2.19
C PHE A 23 1.82 29.17 2.07
N SER A 24 1.95 29.91 3.18
CA SER A 24 2.64 31.22 3.21
C SER A 24 4.07 31.10 2.67
N GLY A 25 4.34 31.77 1.55
CA GLY A 25 5.66 31.77 0.90
C GLY A 25 5.94 30.56 -0.01
N MET A 26 4.98 29.64 -0.18
CA MET A 26 5.09 28.53 -1.12
C MET A 26 4.62 28.96 -2.51
N THR A 27 5.46 28.72 -3.52
CA THR A 27 5.14 28.98 -4.93
C THR A 27 5.17 27.71 -5.79
N ASP A 28 5.74 26.63 -5.25
CA ASP A 28 5.78 25.31 -5.88
C ASP A 28 4.49 24.53 -5.57
N GLY A 29 3.76 24.17 -6.63
CA GLY A 29 2.53 23.40 -6.51
C GLY A 29 2.75 22.01 -5.90
N VAL A 30 3.93 21.41 -6.06
CA VAL A 30 4.26 20.11 -5.44
C VAL A 30 4.43 20.28 -3.94
N ALA A 31 5.21 21.27 -3.49
CA ALA A 31 5.35 21.56 -2.06
C ALA A 31 4.01 21.90 -1.38
N MET A 32 3.14 22.65 -2.07
CA MET A 32 1.78 22.93 -1.58
C MET A 32 0.94 21.65 -1.48
N LEU A 33 1.04 20.74 -2.46
CA LEU A 33 0.34 19.47 -2.48
C LEU A 33 0.79 18.56 -1.32
N THR A 34 2.10 18.43 -1.11
CA THR A 34 2.66 17.68 0.02
C THR A 34 2.18 18.25 1.35
N LYS A 35 2.21 19.58 1.51
CA LYS A 35 1.73 20.23 2.74
C LYS A 35 0.23 20.02 2.96
N ALA A 36 -0.56 20.07 1.89
CA ALA A 36 -1.99 19.78 1.96
C ALA A 36 -2.25 18.34 2.42
N LYS A 37 -1.51 17.38 1.87
CA LYS A 37 -1.59 15.96 2.24
C LYS A 37 -1.22 15.71 3.70
N GLU A 38 -0.15 16.33 4.19
CA GLU A 38 0.23 16.27 5.62
C GLU A 38 -0.89 16.78 6.54
N ASN A 39 -1.45 17.95 6.22
CA ASN A 39 -2.51 18.55 7.03
C ASN A 39 -3.77 17.66 7.07
N LEU A 40 -4.10 17.00 5.96
CA LEU A 40 -5.20 16.03 5.90
C LEU A 40 -4.91 14.82 6.79
N MET A 41 -3.71 14.24 6.70
CA MET A 41 -3.30 13.11 7.54
C MET A 41 -3.39 13.46 9.04
N PHE A 42 -2.93 14.65 9.45
CA PHE A 42 -3.06 15.11 10.83
C PHE A 42 -4.53 15.26 11.25
N THR A 43 -5.38 15.81 10.39
CA THR A 43 -6.81 15.97 10.66
C THR A 43 -7.49 14.60 10.81
N MET A 44 -7.20 13.65 9.92
CA MET A 44 -7.72 12.27 9.98
C MET A 44 -7.25 11.53 11.23
N SER A 45 -6.00 11.74 11.66
CA SER A 45 -5.46 11.14 12.88
C SER A 45 -6.17 11.61 14.15
N ALA A 46 -6.79 12.80 14.13
CA ALA A 46 -7.52 13.37 15.26
C ALA A 46 -8.98 12.87 15.38
N LEU A 47 -9.52 12.21 14.35
CA LEU A 47 -10.87 11.63 14.37
C LEU A 47 -10.92 10.31 15.15
N SER A 48 -12.11 9.89 15.61
CA SER A 48 -12.28 8.56 16.23
C SER A 48 -12.04 7.44 15.23
N ALA A 49 -11.77 6.22 15.72
CA ALA A 49 -11.57 5.06 14.85
C ALA A 49 -12.82 4.77 14.01
N GLU A 50 -14.00 4.88 14.61
CA GLU A 50 -15.30 4.65 13.95
C GLU A 50 -15.55 5.66 12.85
N GLN A 51 -15.21 6.94 13.09
CA GLN A 51 -15.32 8.00 12.09
C GLN A 51 -14.39 7.72 10.90
N ARG A 52 -13.14 7.33 11.16
CA ARG A 52 -12.18 7.00 10.08
C ARG A 52 -12.64 5.82 9.25
N VAL A 53 -13.22 4.79 9.88
CA VAL A 53 -13.78 3.63 9.17
C VAL A 53 -14.98 4.04 8.32
N ALA A 54 -15.88 4.87 8.86
CA ALA A 54 -17.11 5.29 8.19
C ALA A 54 -16.89 6.26 7.02
N LEU A 55 -15.82 7.08 7.07
CA LEU A 55 -15.43 7.99 5.99
C LEU A 55 -14.66 7.27 4.87
N SER A 56 -14.21 6.04 5.12
CA SER A 56 -13.45 5.27 4.14
C SER A 56 -14.27 4.14 3.51
N GLN A 57 -13.76 3.57 2.41
CA GLN A 57 -14.48 2.59 1.61
C GLN A 57 -14.69 1.29 2.37
N SER A 58 -15.86 0.68 2.22
CA SER A 58 -16.16 -0.62 2.83
C SER A 58 -15.54 -1.79 2.06
N LYS A 59 -15.50 -2.97 2.68
CA LYS A 59 -14.94 -4.20 2.07
C LYS A 59 -15.56 -4.50 0.71
N ARG A 60 -16.90 -4.50 0.63
CA ARG A 60 -17.66 -4.88 -0.57
C ARG A 60 -17.69 -3.81 -1.65
N GLU A 61 -17.48 -2.54 -1.28
CA GLU A 61 -17.32 -1.46 -2.27
C GLU A 61 -15.95 -1.55 -2.95
N PHE A 62 -14.94 -2.07 -2.25
CA PHE A 62 -13.58 -2.13 -2.76
C PHE A 62 -13.23 -3.48 -3.40
N ILE A 63 -13.61 -4.60 -2.76
CA ILE A 63 -13.31 -5.96 -3.20
C ILE A 63 -14.58 -6.55 -3.83
N GLU A 64 -14.57 -6.67 -5.16
CA GLU A 64 -15.71 -7.19 -5.92
C GLU A 64 -15.67 -8.72 -6.02
N MET A 65 -14.49 -9.28 -6.27
CA MET A 65 -14.29 -10.72 -6.37
C MET A 65 -12.96 -11.11 -5.77
N CYS A 66 -12.89 -12.33 -5.23
CA CYS A 66 -11.68 -12.89 -4.68
C CYS A 66 -11.60 -14.39 -4.93
N SER A 67 -10.41 -14.85 -5.27
CA SER A 67 -10.10 -16.26 -5.38
C SER A 67 -8.73 -16.59 -4.82
N PHE A 68 -8.63 -17.70 -4.11
CA PHE A 68 -7.38 -18.28 -3.62
C PHE A 68 -7.36 -19.78 -3.91
N ASN A 69 -6.24 -20.30 -4.41
CA ASN A 69 -6.13 -21.71 -4.85
C ASN A 69 -7.20 -22.13 -5.87
N GLY A 70 -7.73 -21.20 -6.66
CA GLY A 70 -8.80 -21.46 -7.64
C GLY A 70 -10.19 -21.63 -7.03
N HIS A 71 -10.35 -21.38 -5.73
CA HIS A 71 -11.63 -21.35 -5.02
C HIS A 71 -12.00 -19.91 -4.69
N GLU A 72 -13.30 -19.61 -4.63
CA GLU A 72 -13.81 -18.31 -4.18
C GLU A 72 -13.52 -18.14 -2.68
N CYS A 73 -13.12 -16.94 -2.27
CA CYS A 73 -12.83 -16.62 -0.87
C CYS A 73 -14.00 -15.85 -0.22
N ASP A 74 -14.12 -15.89 1.10
CA ASP A 74 -15.13 -15.13 1.83
C ASP A 74 -14.60 -13.73 2.14
N ILE A 75 -15.09 -12.72 1.43
CA ILE A 75 -14.62 -11.33 1.58
C ILE A 75 -14.82 -10.79 3.01
N GLU A 76 -15.84 -11.23 3.73
CA GLU A 76 -16.11 -10.73 5.08
C GLU A 76 -15.17 -11.36 6.11
N GLU A 77 -14.93 -12.67 6.01
CA GLU A 77 -14.16 -13.43 7.00
C GLU A 77 -12.65 -13.51 6.67
N ASP A 78 -12.28 -13.59 5.39
CA ASP A 78 -10.88 -13.80 4.97
C ASP A 78 -10.04 -12.52 4.97
N PHE A 79 -10.69 -11.35 5.05
CA PHE A 79 -10.03 -10.04 5.09
C PHE A 79 -10.25 -9.32 6.41
N ARG A 80 -9.15 -8.95 7.06
CA ARG A 80 -9.18 -8.08 8.25
C ARG A 80 -9.07 -6.62 7.86
N LEU A 81 -9.95 -5.79 8.43
CA LEU A 81 -9.87 -4.35 8.32
C LEU A 81 -8.69 -3.81 9.13
N HIS A 82 -7.92 -2.95 8.49
CA HIS A 82 -6.83 -2.19 9.07
C HIS A 82 -6.97 -0.73 8.67
N VAL A 83 -6.96 0.21 9.62
CA VAL A 83 -7.18 1.64 9.32
C VAL A 83 -5.85 2.37 9.33
N ASP A 84 -5.53 2.96 8.19
CA ASP A 84 -4.31 3.72 7.98
C ASP A 84 -4.63 5.23 7.91
N PRO A 85 -3.89 6.10 8.63
CA PRO A 85 -4.20 7.53 8.66
C PRO A 85 -4.05 8.27 7.32
N GLU A 86 -3.20 7.77 6.43
CA GLU A 86 -2.93 8.41 5.15
C GLU A 86 -3.90 7.96 4.07
N PHE A 87 -4.40 6.72 4.15
CA PHE A 87 -5.10 6.09 3.04
C PHE A 87 -6.42 5.41 3.42
N GLY A 88 -6.82 5.47 4.69
CA GLY A 88 -8.08 4.92 5.19
C GLY A 88 -8.09 3.39 5.34
N ASN A 89 -9.20 2.77 4.95
CA ASN A 89 -9.45 1.34 5.14
C ASN A 89 -8.57 0.49 4.22
N CYS A 90 -7.76 -0.36 4.84
CA CYS A 90 -6.93 -1.39 4.22
C CYS A 90 -7.49 -2.76 4.57
N PHE A 91 -7.34 -3.72 3.66
CA PHE A 91 -7.89 -5.07 3.84
C PHE A 91 -6.77 -6.11 3.71
N THR A 92 -6.49 -6.79 4.82
CA THR A 92 -5.41 -7.78 4.91
C THR A 92 -5.96 -9.19 4.77
N PHE A 93 -5.56 -9.88 3.70
CA PHE A 93 -5.81 -11.30 3.51
C PHE A 93 -4.80 -12.14 4.29
N ASN A 94 -5.25 -13.30 4.80
CA ASN A 94 -4.39 -14.28 5.46
C ASN A 94 -3.64 -13.70 6.68
N TYR A 95 -4.39 -12.96 7.50
CA TYR A 95 -3.89 -12.30 8.71
C TYR A 95 -3.81 -13.25 9.92
N ASP A 96 -4.56 -14.35 9.92
CA ASP A 96 -4.61 -15.29 11.04
C ASP A 96 -3.41 -16.25 11.00
N VAL A 97 -2.59 -16.20 12.05
CA VAL A 97 -1.42 -17.07 12.21
C VAL A 97 -1.82 -18.53 12.42
N ASN A 98 -2.98 -18.77 13.03
CA ASN A 98 -3.44 -20.11 13.41
C ASN A 98 -4.13 -20.84 12.25
N ASN A 99 -4.85 -20.09 11.41
CA ASN A 99 -5.57 -20.61 10.26
C ASN A 99 -5.03 -19.99 8.97
N ASN A 100 -3.78 -20.33 8.62
CA ASN A 100 -3.12 -19.71 7.49
C ASN A 100 -3.50 -20.33 6.14
N TYR A 101 -3.71 -19.48 5.15
CA TYR A 101 -3.88 -19.88 3.77
C TYR A 101 -2.51 -20.18 3.14
N THR A 102 -2.33 -21.40 2.64
CA THR A 102 -1.12 -21.87 1.94
C THR A 102 -1.42 -22.14 0.47
N SER A 103 -0.53 -21.73 -0.43
CA SER A 103 -0.70 -22.03 -1.85
C SER A 103 -0.29 -23.47 -2.14
N SER A 104 -1.15 -24.18 -2.85
CA SER A 104 -0.93 -25.58 -3.21
C SER A 104 0.23 -25.76 -4.21
N ARG A 105 0.39 -24.81 -5.13
CA ARG A 105 1.44 -24.77 -6.15
C ARG A 105 1.83 -23.33 -6.46
N ALA A 106 3.00 -23.16 -7.08
CA ALA A 106 3.37 -21.90 -7.68
C ALA A 106 2.58 -21.67 -8.97
N GLY A 107 2.11 -20.44 -9.19
CA GLY A 107 1.37 -20.05 -10.38
C GLY A 107 0.18 -19.12 -10.07
N PRO A 108 -0.28 -18.33 -11.04
CA PRO A 108 -1.30 -17.30 -10.82
C PRO A 108 -2.67 -17.85 -10.40
N MET A 109 -3.00 -19.08 -10.81
CA MET A 109 -4.24 -19.76 -10.42
C MET A 109 -4.25 -20.25 -8.97
N TYR A 110 -3.06 -20.38 -8.36
CA TYR A 110 -2.89 -20.95 -7.01
C TYR A 110 -2.50 -19.90 -5.96
N GLY A 111 -2.27 -18.66 -6.40
CA GLY A 111 -2.11 -17.50 -5.53
C GLY A 111 -3.44 -16.84 -5.19
N ILE A 112 -3.38 -15.64 -4.61
CA ILE A 112 -4.57 -14.79 -4.44
C ILE A 112 -4.80 -13.97 -5.70
N ARG A 113 -6.05 -13.90 -6.12
CA ARG A 113 -6.53 -13.14 -7.25
C ARG A 113 -7.75 -12.35 -6.82
N VAL A 114 -7.66 -11.03 -6.90
CA VAL A 114 -8.74 -10.12 -6.51
C VAL A 114 -9.14 -9.23 -7.67
N LEU A 115 -10.45 -9.00 -7.79
CA LEU A 115 -11.01 -7.93 -8.61
C LEU A 115 -11.37 -6.78 -7.66
N LEU A 116 -10.75 -5.64 -7.88
CA LEU A 116 -10.93 -4.45 -7.05
C LEU A 116 -11.66 -3.38 -7.85
N PHE A 117 -12.57 -2.68 -7.20
CA PHE A 117 -13.26 -1.52 -7.76
C PHE A 117 -12.69 -0.23 -7.18
N VAL A 118 -12.43 0.71 -8.08
CA VAL A 118 -11.83 2.00 -7.80
C VAL A 118 -12.69 3.07 -8.47
N ASN A 119 -13.37 3.88 -7.68
CA ASN A 119 -14.11 5.03 -8.18
C ASN A 119 -13.22 6.28 -8.18
N THR A 120 -12.78 6.71 -9.37
CA THR A 120 -11.93 7.90 -9.52
C THR A 120 -12.63 9.21 -9.17
N SER A 121 -13.96 9.22 -9.12
CA SER A 121 -14.72 10.40 -8.70
C SER A 121 -14.59 10.69 -7.21
N ASP A 122 -14.23 9.68 -6.41
CA ASP A 122 -14.07 9.78 -4.96
C ASP A 122 -12.66 10.27 -4.58
N TYR A 123 -11.78 10.48 -5.57
CA TYR A 123 -10.43 10.95 -5.32
C TYR A 123 -10.40 12.42 -4.95
N MET A 124 -9.74 12.72 -3.84
CA MET A 124 -9.41 14.09 -3.50
C MET A 124 -8.40 14.69 -4.49
N SER A 125 -8.45 16.02 -4.66
CA SER A 125 -7.47 16.77 -5.44
C SER A 125 -6.03 16.68 -4.90
N THR A 126 -5.87 16.18 -3.67
CA THR A 126 -4.56 15.90 -3.07
C THR A 126 -3.97 14.55 -3.49
N SER A 127 -4.74 13.71 -4.18
CA SER A 127 -4.29 12.40 -4.63
C SER A 127 -3.54 12.52 -5.96
N GLU A 128 -2.26 12.17 -5.94
CA GLU A 128 -1.34 12.30 -7.08
C GLU A 128 -1.55 11.22 -8.16
N SER A 129 -1.94 10.01 -7.74
CA SER A 129 -2.14 8.87 -8.62
C SER A 129 -3.45 8.15 -8.34
N ALA A 130 -4.07 7.64 -9.40
CA ALA A 130 -5.21 6.72 -9.31
C ALA A 130 -4.70 5.28 -9.34
N GLY A 131 -5.03 4.50 -8.32
CA GLY A 131 -4.47 3.17 -8.14
C GLY A 131 -4.83 2.51 -6.82
N VAL A 132 -4.23 1.35 -6.64
CA VAL A 132 -4.26 0.55 -5.41
C VAL A 132 -2.82 0.42 -4.95
N ARG A 133 -2.55 0.64 -3.67
CA ARG A 133 -1.29 0.24 -3.03
C ARG A 133 -1.42 -1.20 -2.50
N LEU A 134 -0.34 -1.97 -2.56
CA LEU A 134 -0.31 -3.34 -2.07
C LEU A 134 0.90 -3.49 -1.16
N ALA A 135 0.71 -3.93 0.08
CA ALA A 135 1.81 -4.24 0.98
C ALA A 135 1.87 -5.76 1.24
N ILE A 136 3.03 -6.35 1.07
CA ILE A 136 3.27 -7.77 1.34
C ILE A 136 4.11 -7.86 2.61
N HIS A 137 3.60 -8.53 3.64
CA HIS A 137 4.23 -8.57 4.96
C HIS A 137 3.97 -9.91 5.66
N SER A 138 4.69 -10.17 6.75
CA SER A 138 4.44 -11.34 7.62
C SER A 138 3.12 -11.17 8.42
N PRO A 139 2.40 -12.24 8.80
CA PRO A 139 1.12 -12.08 9.52
C PRO A 139 1.31 -11.46 10.92
N THR A 140 2.52 -11.53 11.45
CA THR A 140 2.94 -10.95 12.73
C THR A 140 3.46 -9.51 12.63
N GLU A 141 3.48 -8.95 11.43
CA GLU A 141 4.03 -7.63 11.14
C GLU A 141 2.93 -6.65 10.77
N TYR A 142 3.13 -5.39 11.15
CA TYR A 142 2.25 -4.30 10.78
C TYR A 142 2.50 -3.89 9.31
N PRO A 143 1.46 -3.78 8.47
CA PRO A 143 1.65 -3.34 7.09
C PRO A 143 2.00 -1.84 7.03
N PHE A 144 3.15 -1.50 6.43
CA PHE A 144 3.51 -0.11 6.11
C PHE A 144 3.44 0.13 4.59
N PRO A 145 2.24 0.36 4.04
CA PRO A 145 2.04 0.53 2.61
C PRO A 145 2.60 1.84 2.03
N ASP A 146 2.92 2.83 2.85
CA ASP A 146 3.67 4.02 2.40
C ASP A 146 5.13 3.65 2.06
N THR A 147 5.78 2.88 2.94
CA THR A 147 7.20 2.52 2.80
C THR A 147 7.45 1.26 1.96
N PHE A 148 6.61 0.23 2.12
CA PHE A 148 6.77 -1.10 1.50
C PHE A 148 5.60 -1.44 0.56
N GLY A 149 4.88 -0.42 0.09
CA GLY A 149 3.77 -0.59 -0.83
C GLY A 149 4.21 -0.64 -2.29
N TYR A 150 3.51 -1.44 -3.07
CA TYR A 150 3.60 -1.48 -4.53
C TYR A 150 2.34 -0.86 -5.14
N SER A 151 2.51 0.03 -6.10
CA SER A 151 1.38 0.65 -6.81
C SER A 151 0.90 -0.24 -7.96
N ALA A 152 -0.37 -0.61 -7.94
CA ALA A 152 -1.09 -1.24 -9.03
C ALA A 152 -1.95 -0.18 -9.74
N PRO A 153 -1.60 0.22 -10.98
CA PRO A 153 -2.28 1.30 -11.66
C PRO A 153 -3.67 0.90 -12.13
N VAL A 154 -4.52 1.91 -12.22
CA VAL A 154 -5.83 1.75 -12.81
C VAL A 154 -5.75 1.47 -14.33
N GLY A 155 -6.51 0.51 -14.86
CA GLY A 155 -6.63 0.21 -16.29
C GLY A 155 -5.90 -1.05 -16.72
N PHE A 156 -5.35 -1.78 -15.74
CA PHE A 156 -4.44 -2.89 -15.97
C PHE A 156 -4.78 -4.06 -15.06
N ALA A 157 -4.56 -5.28 -15.57
CA ALA A 157 -4.38 -6.47 -14.77
C ALA A 157 -2.91 -6.49 -14.33
N SER A 158 -2.69 -6.45 -13.02
CA SER A 158 -1.36 -6.38 -12.40
C SER A 158 -1.03 -7.73 -11.78
N SER A 159 0.12 -8.29 -12.13
CA SER A 159 0.64 -9.55 -11.59
C SER A 159 1.91 -9.30 -10.78
N PHE A 160 1.87 -9.66 -9.50
CA PHE A 160 2.98 -9.53 -8.55
C PHE A 160 3.53 -10.91 -8.21
N GLY A 161 4.68 -11.25 -8.79
CA GLY A 161 5.39 -12.48 -8.47
C GLY A 161 6.24 -12.29 -7.21
N MET A 162 6.01 -13.07 -6.16
CA MET A 162 6.69 -12.92 -4.87
C MET A 162 7.56 -14.13 -4.52
N LYS A 163 8.73 -13.87 -3.94
CA LYS A 163 9.66 -14.88 -3.43
C LYS A 163 10.07 -14.52 -2.00
N LYS A 164 9.92 -15.48 -1.09
CA LYS A 164 10.34 -15.34 0.31
C LYS A 164 11.84 -15.54 0.43
N VAL A 165 12.54 -14.58 1.01
CA VAL A 165 13.98 -14.63 1.28
C VAL A 165 14.20 -14.43 2.78
N ASN A 166 14.92 -15.36 3.41
CA ASN A 166 15.31 -15.20 4.80
C ASN A 166 16.69 -14.53 4.84
N PHE A 167 16.76 -13.35 5.42
CA PHE A 167 17.99 -12.62 5.66
C PHE A 167 18.42 -12.78 7.12
N ALA A 168 19.69 -13.08 7.35
CA ALA A 168 20.27 -13.18 8.69
C ALA A 168 21.50 -12.28 8.76
N SER A 169 21.48 -11.33 9.69
CA SER A 169 22.58 -10.39 9.90
C SER A 169 23.61 -10.98 10.86
N SER A 170 24.90 -10.90 10.52
CA SER A 170 25.99 -11.35 11.41
C SER A 170 26.23 -10.34 12.53
N SER A 171 26.88 -10.78 13.62
CA SER A 171 27.21 -9.89 14.75
C SER A 171 28.10 -8.72 14.33
N GLU A 172 29.06 -8.98 13.45
CA GLU A 172 30.02 -7.98 12.98
C GLU A 172 29.36 -6.90 12.12
N TYR A 173 28.40 -7.28 11.28
CA TYR A 173 27.63 -6.34 10.46
C TYR A 173 26.73 -5.45 11.32
N ARG A 174 26.16 -6.01 12.40
CA ARG A 174 25.36 -5.26 13.37
C ARG A 174 26.19 -4.24 14.14
N ASP A 175 27.35 -4.65 14.66
CA ASP A 175 28.25 -3.74 15.38
C ASP A 175 28.71 -2.58 14.49
N CYS A 176 28.96 -2.86 13.20
CA CYS A 176 29.26 -1.82 12.20
C CYS A 176 28.09 -0.85 12.04
N LEU A 177 26.87 -1.36 11.92
CA LEU A 177 25.69 -0.52 11.73
C LEU A 177 25.37 0.32 12.97
N GLU A 178 25.43 -0.26 14.17
CA GLU A 178 25.22 0.48 15.43
C GLU A 178 26.24 1.61 15.59
N ARG A 179 27.52 1.37 15.26
CA ARG A 179 28.56 2.42 15.27
C ARG A 179 28.27 3.53 14.26
N ASN A 180 27.79 3.18 13.07
CA ASN A 180 27.47 4.17 12.02
C ASN A 180 26.19 4.95 12.33
N ILE A 181 25.16 4.33 12.89
CA ILE A 181 23.95 5.03 13.33
C ILE A 181 24.30 5.99 14.48
N GLY A 182 25.12 5.54 15.44
CA GLY A 182 25.60 6.39 16.54
C GLY A 182 26.50 7.55 16.11
N SER A 183 27.20 7.44 14.97
CA SER A 183 28.08 8.50 14.46
C SER A 183 27.38 9.51 13.53
N VAL A 184 26.30 9.10 12.84
CA VAL A 184 25.52 9.97 11.93
C VAL A 184 24.51 10.83 12.69
N GLY A 185 24.18 10.50 13.95
CA GLY A 185 23.75 11.50 14.94
C GLY A 185 22.43 12.22 14.69
N ASP A 186 21.49 11.68 13.90
CA ASP A 186 20.25 12.41 13.56
C ASP A 186 18.97 11.87 14.22
N PHE A 187 19.03 10.73 14.92
CA PHE A 187 17.85 10.12 15.55
C PHE A 187 17.75 10.27 17.06
N HIS A 188 18.78 10.82 17.72
CA HIS A 188 18.81 10.95 19.19
C HIS A 188 17.72 11.86 19.75
N HIS A 189 17.21 12.83 18.98
CA HIS A 189 16.11 13.70 19.42
C HIS A 189 14.73 13.01 19.41
N VAL A 190 14.57 11.88 18.71
CA VAL A 190 13.30 11.12 18.67
C VAL A 190 13.24 10.09 19.81
N THR A 191 14.38 9.49 20.17
CA THR A 191 14.47 8.49 21.25
C THR A 191 14.38 9.07 22.67
N GLU A 192 14.71 10.35 22.88
CA GLU A 192 14.54 10.97 24.21
C GLU A 192 13.07 11.30 24.54
N ARG A 193 12.22 11.46 23.53
CA ARG A 193 10.79 11.74 23.71
C ARG A 193 9.89 10.51 23.67
N MET A 194 10.35 9.41 23.10
CA MET A 194 9.62 8.14 23.06
C MET A 194 10.48 7.07 23.74
N ASN A 195 9.95 6.43 24.79
CA ASN A 195 10.60 5.34 25.53
C ASN A 195 10.68 4.05 24.67
N CYS A 196 11.34 4.13 23.51
CA CYS A 196 11.41 3.11 22.48
C CYS A 196 12.87 2.74 22.19
N GLU A 197 13.27 1.52 22.51
CA GLU A 197 14.52 0.94 21.99
C GLU A 197 14.29 0.34 20.60
N CYS A 198 14.61 1.10 19.55
CA CYS A 198 14.58 0.60 18.18
C CYS A 198 15.85 -0.21 17.87
N LYS A 199 15.80 -1.54 18.04
CA LYS A 199 16.86 -2.45 17.56
C LYS A 199 16.41 -3.14 16.27
N GLN A 200 17.29 -3.18 15.28
CA GLN A 200 17.03 -3.96 14.06
C GLN A 200 16.97 -5.46 14.37
N ARG A 201 16.17 -6.22 13.61
CA ARG A 201 16.01 -7.66 13.81
C ARG A 201 17.26 -8.43 13.39
N CYS A 202 17.63 -9.49 14.14
CA CYS A 202 18.74 -10.38 13.79
C CYS A 202 18.45 -11.19 12.52
N THR A 203 17.19 -11.57 12.35
CA THR A 203 16.68 -12.34 11.23
C THR A 203 15.44 -11.63 10.68
N GLU A 204 15.43 -11.41 9.38
CA GLU A 204 14.37 -10.70 8.68
C GLU A 204 13.86 -11.56 7.51
N ILE A 205 12.56 -11.53 7.29
CA ILE A 205 11.96 -12.18 6.14
C ILE A 205 11.67 -11.08 5.14
N VAL A 206 12.43 -11.05 4.04
CA VAL A 206 12.26 -10.10 2.96
C VAL A 206 11.50 -10.77 1.82
N HIS A 207 10.53 -10.07 1.25
CA HIS A 207 9.80 -10.53 0.08
C HIS A 207 10.36 -9.85 -1.16
N GLU A 208 11.04 -10.61 -2.01
CA GLU A 208 11.42 -10.14 -3.34
C GLU A 208 10.19 -10.18 -4.24
N VAL A 209 9.86 -9.05 -4.87
CA VAL A 209 8.67 -8.91 -5.71
C VAL A 209 9.08 -8.55 -7.13
N THR A 210 8.45 -9.23 -8.08
CA THR A 210 8.49 -8.95 -9.51
C THR A 210 7.12 -8.45 -9.93
N PHE A 211 7.09 -7.42 -10.78
CA PHE A 211 5.86 -6.79 -11.22
C PHE A 211 5.72 -6.87 -12.73
N SER A 212 4.53 -7.21 -13.19
CA SER A 212 4.14 -7.09 -14.59
C SER A 212 2.69 -6.64 -14.67
N ALA A 213 2.34 -5.88 -15.70
CA ALA A 213 0.98 -5.41 -15.89
C ALA A 213 0.60 -5.42 -17.36
N SER A 214 -0.67 -5.70 -17.64
CA SER A 214 -1.25 -5.72 -18.99
C SER A 214 -2.57 -4.95 -18.99
N ARG A 215 -2.89 -4.26 -20.08
CA ARG A 215 -4.13 -3.47 -20.19
C ARG A 215 -5.35 -4.36 -19.93
N TRP A 216 -6.28 -3.90 -19.11
CA TRP A 216 -7.51 -4.60 -18.78
C TRP A 216 -8.67 -3.60 -18.56
N PRO A 217 -9.89 -3.89 -19.07
CA PRO A 217 -10.27 -5.06 -19.85
C PRO A 217 -9.66 -5.05 -21.27
N SER A 218 -9.55 -6.24 -21.89
CA SER A 218 -8.99 -6.41 -23.24
C SER A 218 -9.91 -5.89 -24.35
N GLY A 219 -11.18 -5.60 -24.04
CA GLY A 219 -12.22 -5.26 -25.00
C GLY A 219 -12.76 -6.44 -25.80
N ALA A 220 -12.22 -7.65 -25.61
CA ALA A 220 -12.67 -8.86 -26.30
C ALA A 220 -13.82 -9.59 -25.58
N THR A 221 -14.04 -9.31 -24.30
CA THR A 221 -15.10 -9.90 -23.49
C THR A 221 -16.33 -8.98 -23.49
N ASP A 222 -17.45 -9.47 -24.03
CA ASP A 222 -18.75 -8.80 -24.02
C ASP A 222 -19.43 -8.97 -22.66
N VAL A 223 -19.12 -8.09 -21.70
CA VAL A 223 -19.93 -7.93 -20.49
C VAL A 223 -19.94 -6.45 -20.09
N ARG A 224 -20.99 -5.73 -20.54
CA ARG A 224 -21.75 -4.62 -19.90
C ARG A 224 -21.12 -3.63 -18.89
N GLU A 225 -19.80 -3.47 -18.77
CA GLU A 225 -19.22 -2.56 -17.77
C GLU A 225 -18.13 -1.64 -18.35
N LEU A 226 -18.49 -0.89 -19.38
CA LEU A 226 -17.59 0.10 -19.99
C LEU A 226 -17.39 1.40 -19.16
N HIS A 227 -18.08 1.56 -18.03
CA HIS A 227 -18.05 2.81 -17.24
C HIS A 227 -17.45 2.68 -15.83
N ARG A 228 -17.09 1.47 -15.39
CA ARG A 228 -16.56 1.25 -14.05
C ARG A 228 -15.08 0.87 -14.11
N MET A 229 -14.29 1.54 -13.29
CA MET A 229 -12.82 1.45 -13.29
C MET A 229 -12.33 0.24 -12.48
N TYR A 230 -12.64 -0.97 -12.96
CA TYR A 230 -12.27 -2.24 -12.31
C TYR A 230 -10.81 -2.66 -12.53
N ARG A 231 -10.19 -3.38 -11.58
CA ARG A 231 -8.79 -3.84 -11.64
C ARG A 231 -8.66 -5.28 -11.21
N ILE A 232 -7.82 -6.05 -11.91
CA ILE A 232 -7.44 -7.39 -11.47
C ILE A 232 -6.04 -7.32 -10.87
N ILE A 233 -5.91 -7.76 -9.62
CA ILE A 233 -4.60 -7.99 -9.01
C ILE A 233 -4.41 -9.49 -8.79
N GLU A 234 -3.31 -10.00 -9.32
CA GLU A 234 -2.88 -11.39 -9.19
C GLU A 234 -1.56 -11.42 -8.43
N CYS A 235 -1.54 -11.98 -7.23
CA CYS A 235 -0.29 -12.22 -6.52
C CYS A 235 0.13 -13.67 -6.69
N VAL A 236 1.28 -13.88 -7.32
CA VAL A 236 1.80 -15.18 -7.72
C VAL A 236 2.97 -15.55 -6.81
N LEU A 237 2.90 -16.66 -6.09
CA LEU A 237 4.09 -17.20 -5.44
C LEU A 237 5.04 -17.77 -6.49
N LEU A 238 6.23 -17.18 -6.59
CA LEU A 238 7.33 -17.67 -7.42
C LEU A 238 8.04 -18.80 -6.68
N ARG A 239 8.16 -19.96 -7.34
CA ARG A 239 8.88 -21.10 -6.79
C ARG A 239 10.38 -20.84 -6.85
N GLU A 240 11.09 -20.99 -5.72
CA GLU A 240 12.53 -21.19 -5.78
C GLU A 240 12.82 -22.52 -6.49
N LYS A 241 13.80 -22.54 -7.42
CA LYS A 241 14.44 -23.81 -7.84
C LYS A 241 15.23 -24.36 -6.66
N LYS A 242 14.55 -24.96 -5.67
CA LYS A 242 15.14 -25.82 -4.65
C LYS A 242 14.57 -27.22 -4.80
N THR A 243 15.45 -28.21 -4.73
CA THR A 243 15.24 -29.65 -4.90
C THR A 243 14.37 -30.31 -3.81
N HIS A 244 13.60 -29.55 -3.03
CA HIS A 244 12.63 -30.07 -2.06
C HIS A 244 11.34 -29.24 -2.03
N CYS A 245 10.19 -29.91 -2.13
CA CYS A 245 8.85 -29.34 -1.94
C CYS A 245 8.60 -29.02 -0.47
N GLY A 246 8.51 -27.74 -0.12
CA GLY A 246 7.93 -27.26 1.15
C GLY A 246 6.73 -26.34 0.88
N ASN A 247 5.73 -26.39 1.75
CA ASN A 247 4.54 -25.54 1.70
C ASN A 247 4.88 -24.09 2.13
N HIS A 248 4.37 -23.09 1.42
CA HIS A 248 4.58 -21.66 1.74
C HIS A 248 3.23 -20.91 1.82
N SER A 249 3.04 -20.14 2.89
CA SER A 249 1.92 -19.21 3.14
C SER A 249 2.46 -17.80 3.40
N LEU A 250 1.85 -16.77 2.81
CA LEU A 250 2.14 -15.35 3.09
C LEU A 250 0.85 -14.51 3.10
N PRO A 251 0.69 -13.57 4.04
CA PRO A 251 -0.35 -12.53 4.00
C PRO A 251 -0.08 -11.49 2.93
N ILE A 252 -1.16 -10.96 2.38
CA ILE A 252 -1.12 -9.91 1.36
C ILE A 252 -2.15 -8.85 1.76
N CYS A 253 -1.70 -7.61 1.94
CA CYS A 253 -2.54 -6.48 2.27
C CYS A 253 -2.83 -5.67 1.02
N PHE A 254 -4.07 -5.72 0.54
CA PHE A 254 -4.54 -4.86 -0.54
C PHE A 254 -5.05 -3.57 0.04
N LYS A 255 -4.69 -2.46 -0.62
CA LYS A 255 -5.00 -1.15 -0.13
C LYS A 255 -5.41 -0.22 -1.25
N TYR A 256 -6.53 0.44 -1.07
CA TYR A 256 -6.95 1.45 -2.00
C TYR A 256 -6.15 2.73 -1.79
N GLU A 257 -5.64 3.36 -2.85
CA GLU A 257 -5.10 4.71 -2.75
C GLU A 257 -6.26 5.69 -2.93
N VAL A 258 -6.97 6.00 -1.84
CA VAL A 258 -7.77 7.22 -1.78
C VAL A 258 -7.39 7.91 -0.48
N ASN A 259 -6.75 9.07 -0.60
CA ASN A 259 -6.73 10.01 0.51
C ASN A 259 -8.19 10.47 0.65
N LEU A 260 -8.98 9.84 1.52
CA LEU A 260 -10.37 10.19 1.76
C LEU A 260 -10.44 11.26 2.85
N LEU A 261 -11.11 12.36 2.52
CA LEU A 261 -11.99 13.09 3.43
C LEU A 261 -13.34 12.41 3.42
#